data_AF-A0A9E3XB57-F1
#
_entry.id   AF-A0A9E3XB57-F1
#
_cell.length_a   1.000
_cell.length_b   1.000
_cell.length_c   1.000
_cell.angle_alpha   90.00
_cell.angle_beta   90.00
_cell.angle_gamma   90.00
#
_symmetry.space_group_name_H-M   'P 1'
#
loop_
_entity.id
_entity.type
_entity.pdbx_description
1 polymer ?
#
loop_
_entity_poly.entity_id
_entity_poly.type
_entity_poly.pdbx_seq_one_letter_code
_entity_poly.pdbx_strand_id
1 'polypeptide(L)'
;MKSFSGTGHFRRYHEYYFAALILILLLLLRLLSSFNGLYGQDSHEYYRYALRWKEFLSGGAHPGDYFWPMHYPVYGALMMFLIPGTALAQQFISMLSMALLLLYTARLIRRYSPRVDMGTVYGYLFLVGFLSPFLFQSAFLVMSDMLAAFLATAAIYHL
;
A
#
# COMPACT_ATOMS: atom_id res chain seq x y z
N MET A 1 27.25 -27.48 -23.37
CA MET A 1 25.97 -27.98 -22.81
C MET A 1 25.00 -26.81 -22.74
N LYS A 2 24.01 -26.77 -23.64
CA LYS A 2 22.92 -25.78 -23.63
C LYS A 2 21.86 -26.18 -22.60
N SER A 3 21.21 -25.17 -22.04
CA SER A 3 19.81 -25.15 -21.53
C SER A 3 19.68 -24.87 -20.03
N PHE A 4 19.32 -23.62 -19.71
CA PHE A 4 18.30 -23.31 -18.70
C PHE A 4 17.77 -21.88 -18.94
N SER A 5 17.02 -21.69 -20.03
CA SER A 5 16.36 -20.41 -20.35
C SER A 5 14.83 -20.48 -20.26
N GLY A 6 14.27 -21.49 -19.61
CA GLY A 6 12.82 -21.72 -19.51
C GLY A 6 12.13 -21.24 -18.23
N THR A 7 12.88 -20.91 -17.16
CA THR A 7 12.29 -20.63 -15.82
C THR A 7 12.07 -19.15 -15.52
N GLY A 8 12.39 -18.26 -16.46
CA GLY A 8 12.25 -16.81 -16.27
C GLY A 8 10.79 -16.35 -16.19
N HIS A 9 9.89 -16.98 -16.95
CA HIS A 9 8.51 -16.49 -17.07
C HIS A 9 7.65 -16.86 -15.85
N PHE A 10 7.67 -18.12 -15.42
CA PHE A 10 6.91 -18.59 -14.25
C PHE A 10 7.35 -17.90 -12.95
N ARG A 11 8.66 -17.66 -12.82
CA ARG A 11 9.28 -17.04 -11.63
C ARG A 11 8.89 -15.57 -11.44
N ARG A 12 8.47 -14.88 -12.51
CA ARG A 12 8.07 -13.46 -12.48
C ARG A 12 6.66 -13.26 -11.92
N TYR A 13 5.79 -14.27 -11.97
CA TYR A 13 4.40 -14.11 -11.54
C TYR A 13 4.20 -14.31 -10.03
N HIS A 14 5.05 -15.11 -9.36
CA HIS A 14 4.92 -15.39 -7.92
C HIS A 14 4.98 -14.15 -7.05
N GLU A 15 5.80 -13.16 -7.39
CA GLU A 15 5.90 -11.91 -6.63
C GLU A 15 4.60 -11.08 -6.73
N TYR A 16 3.93 -11.09 -7.89
CA TYR A 16 2.63 -10.44 -8.04
C TYR A 16 1.51 -11.21 -7.35
N TYR A 17 1.53 -12.55 -7.39
CA TYR A 17 0.58 -13.37 -6.63
C TYR A 17 0.73 -13.15 -5.12
N PHE A 18 1.97 -13.01 -4.64
CA PHE A 18 2.23 -12.66 -3.25
C PHE A 18 1.63 -11.30 -2.89
N ALA A 19 1.92 -10.24 -3.65
CA ALA A 19 1.35 -8.92 -3.40
C ALA A 19 -0.20 -8.91 -3.47
N ALA A 20 -0.77 -9.61 -4.46
CA ALA A 20 -2.21 -9.76 -4.60
C ALA A 20 -2.83 -10.50 -3.41
N LEU A 21 -2.18 -11.56 -2.92
CA LEU A 21 -2.62 -12.29 -1.73
C LEU A 21 -2.63 -11.36 -0.50
N ILE A 22 -1.57 -10.58 -0.28
CA ILE A 22 -1.52 -9.60 0.83
C ILE A 22 -2.70 -8.62 0.71
N LEU A 23 -2.89 -8.02 -0.47
CA LEU A 23 -3.95 -7.04 -0.69
C LEU A 23 -5.35 -7.64 -0.48
N ILE A 24 -5.61 -8.83 -1.01
CA ILE A 24 -6.89 -9.52 -0.86
C ILE A 24 -7.15 -9.83 0.62
N LEU A 25 -6.16 -10.33 1.36
CA LEU A 25 -6.32 -10.62 2.78
C LEU A 25 -6.60 -9.35 3.59
N LEU A 26 -5.89 -8.25 3.34
CA LEU A 26 -6.15 -6.98 4.00
C LEU A 26 -7.57 -6.46 3.69
N LEU A 27 -8.01 -6.57 2.43
CA LEU A 27 -9.37 -6.20 2.04
C LEU A 27 -10.42 -7.07 2.73
N LEU A 28 -10.22 -8.38 2.78
CA LEU A 28 -11.13 -9.29 3.49
C LEU A 28 -11.20 -8.93 4.97
N LEU A 29 -10.06 -8.72 5.64
CA LEU A 29 -10.03 -8.29 7.03
C LEU A 29 -10.73 -6.94 7.21
N ARG A 30 -10.53 -5.99 6.29
CA ARG A 30 -11.21 -4.70 6.32
C ARG A 30 -12.73 -4.86 6.23
N LEU A 31 -13.22 -5.70 5.33
CA LEU A 31 -14.65 -5.95 5.11
C LEU A 31 -15.30 -6.71 6.28
N LEU A 32 -14.54 -7.60 6.93
CA LEU A 32 -14.98 -8.33 8.11
C LEU A 32 -14.92 -7.46 9.38
N SER A 33 -14.07 -6.43 9.39
CA SER A 33 -13.98 -5.47 10.48
C SER A 33 -14.94 -4.29 10.30
N SER A 34 -15.46 -3.75 11.41
CA SER A 34 -16.19 -2.47 11.41
C SER A 34 -15.25 -1.24 11.42
N PHE A 35 -13.93 -1.45 11.35
CA PHE A 35 -12.95 -0.40 11.56
C PHE A 35 -12.79 0.53 10.35
N ASN A 36 -13.15 1.80 10.50
CA ASN A 36 -13.18 2.77 9.40
C ASN A 36 -11.83 3.41 9.03
N GLY A 37 -10.73 3.07 9.72
CA GLY A 37 -9.39 3.62 9.45
C GLY A 37 -9.15 5.02 9.99
N LEU A 38 -10.16 5.65 10.60
CA LEU A 38 -10.05 6.95 11.21
C LEU A 38 -9.67 6.76 12.68
N TYR A 39 -8.40 6.94 12.98
CA TYR A 39 -7.86 6.85 14.33
C TYR A 39 -6.88 8.00 14.58
N GLY A 40 -7.17 8.81 15.60
CA GLY A 40 -6.40 10.02 15.91
C GLY A 40 -6.72 11.21 15.00
N GLN A 41 -6.20 12.38 15.37
CA GLN A 41 -6.46 13.66 14.71
C GLN A 41 -6.00 13.65 13.24
N ASP A 42 -4.81 13.12 12.96
CA ASP A 42 -4.21 13.15 11.62
C ASP A 42 -5.03 12.35 10.61
N SER A 43 -5.52 11.16 10.99
CA SER A 43 -6.36 10.35 10.11
C SER A 43 -7.65 11.06 9.72
N HIS A 44 -8.27 11.78 10.65
CA HIS A 44 -9.46 12.58 10.37
C HIS A 44 -9.16 13.76 9.45
N GLU A 45 -8.00 14.38 9.60
CA GLU A 45 -7.61 15.55 8.83
C GLU A 45 -7.18 15.17 7.40
N TYR A 46 -6.46 14.06 7.20
CA TYR A 46 -6.24 13.45 5.88
C TYR A 46 -7.56 13.17 5.17
N TYR A 47 -8.49 12.56 5.90
CA TYR A 47 -9.80 12.25 5.38
C TYR A 47 -10.60 13.51 4.99
N ARG A 48 -10.67 14.51 5.87
CA ARG A 48 -11.34 15.80 5.65
C ARG A 48 -10.75 16.54 4.44
N TYR A 49 -9.43 16.54 4.30
CA TYR A 49 -8.76 17.25 3.22
C TYR A 49 -8.93 16.53 1.88
N ALA A 50 -8.95 15.20 1.86
CA ALA A 50 -9.29 14.42 0.68
C ALA A 50 -10.73 14.71 0.18
N LEU A 51 -11.70 14.90 1.09
CA LEU A 51 -13.06 15.31 0.71
C LEU A 51 -13.06 16.68 0.02
N ARG A 52 -12.32 17.66 0.54
CA ARG A 52 -12.19 18.98 -0.11
C ARG A 52 -11.54 18.88 -1.48
N TRP A 53 -10.54 18.02 -1.64
CA TRP A 53 -9.95 17.74 -2.96
C TRP A 53 -10.95 17.12 -3.93
N LYS A 54 -11.77 16.17 -3.47
CA LYS A 54 -12.82 15.57 -4.32
C LYS A 54 -13.82 16.64 -4.78
N GLU A 55 -14.23 17.52 -3.88
CA GLU A 55 -15.13 18.64 -4.18
C GLU A 55 -14.50 19.59 -5.20
N PHE A 56 -13.25 20.00 -4.98
CA PHE A 56 -12.51 20.86 -5.90
C PHE A 56 -12.36 20.24 -7.30
N LEU A 57 -11.99 18.96 -7.37
CA LEU A 57 -11.86 18.21 -8.63
C LEU A 57 -13.21 18.04 -9.35
N SER A 58 -14.32 18.21 -8.64
CA SER A 58 -15.68 18.19 -9.20
C SER A 58 -16.20 19.60 -9.57
N GLY A 59 -15.33 20.61 -9.59
CA GLY A 59 -15.66 22.00 -9.92
C GLY A 59 -16.04 22.89 -8.72
N GLY A 60 -15.84 22.40 -7.49
CA GLY A 60 -16.09 23.16 -6.27
C GLY A 60 -14.97 24.13 -5.88
N ALA A 61 -15.03 24.62 -4.65
CA ALA A 61 -14.07 25.59 -4.13
C ALA A 61 -12.66 24.99 -3.93
N HIS A 62 -11.63 25.85 -3.96
CA HIS A 62 -10.25 25.45 -3.68
C HIS A 62 -10.14 24.79 -2.29
N PRO A 63 -9.38 23.68 -2.12
CA PRO A 63 -9.38 22.89 -0.88
C PRO A 63 -8.77 23.63 0.34
N GLY A 64 -8.08 24.74 0.07
CA GLY A 64 -7.43 25.61 1.06
C GLY A 64 -6.03 25.12 1.41
N ASP A 65 -5.48 25.66 2.49
CA ASP A 65 -4.15 25.29 2.96
C ASP A 65 -4.16 23.94 3.70
N TYR A 66 -3.01 23.29 3.72
CA TYR A 66 -2.80 22.01 4.38
C TYR A 66 -1.40 21.92 4.94
N PHE A 67 -1.30 21.38 6.15
CA PHE A 67 -0.05 21.36 6.90
C PHE A 67 0.91 20.25 6.43
N TRP A 68 0.39 19.08 6.04
CA TRP A 68 1.21 17.93 5.63
C TRP A 68 1.33 17.80 4.11
N PRO A 69 2.16 16.87 3.59
CA PRO A 69 2.23 16.62 2.16
C PRO A 69 0.87 16.22 1.56
N MET A 70 0.46 16.93 0.51
CA MET A 70 -0.87 16.78 -0.10
C MET A 70 -1.07 15.49 -0.91
N HIS A 71 -0.02 14.69 -1.14
CA HIS A 71 -0.07 13.59 -2.12
C HIS A 71 -1.04 12.50 -1.69
N TYR A 72 -0.97 12.08 -0.42
CA TYR A 72 -1.88 11.07 0.13
C TYR A 72 -3.36 11.47 0.02
N PRO A 73 -3.81 12.66 0.51
CA PRO A 73 -5.21 13.06 0.40
C PRO A 73 -5.67 13.31 -1.05
N VAL A 74 -4.79 13.76 -1.94
CA VAL A 74 -5.09 13.89 -3.38
C VAL A 74 -5.34 12.52 -4.01
N TYR A 75 -4.47 11.53 -3.76
CA TYR A 75 -4.71 10.16 -4.23
C TYR A 75 -5.99 9.56 -3.62
N GLY A 76 -6.25 9.87 -2.35
CA GLY A 76 -7.51 9.55 -1.67
C GLY A 76 -8.73 10.10 -2.42
N ALA A 77 -8.72 11.38 -2.76
CA ALA A 77 -9.79 12.04 -3.51
C ALA A 77 -10.03 11.38 -4.88
N LEU A 78 -8.96 11.05 -5.60
CA LEU A 78 -9.04 10.34 -6.87
C LEU A 78 -9.68 8.95 -6.71
N MET A 79 -9.28 8.20 -5.68
CA MET A 79 -9.87 6.88 -5.39
C MET A 79 -11.34 6.96 -4.97
N MET A 80 -11.80 8.06 -4.37
CA MET A 80 -13.21 8.25 -4.02
C MET A 80 -14.15 8.41 -5.24
N PHE A 81 -13.62 8.57 -6.46
CA PHE A 81 -14.41 8.47 -7.69
C PHE A 81 -14.64 7.03 -8.13
N LEU A 82 -13.76 6.10 -7.73
CA LEU A 82 -13.85 4.68 -8.07
C LEU A 82 -14.56 3.86 -6.98
N ILE A 83 -14.32 4.19 -5.71
CA ILE A 83 -14.87 3.49 -4.56
C ILE A 83 -15.84 4.44 -3.83
N PRO A 84 -17.16 4.25 -3.97
CA PRO A 84 -18.16 5.01 -3.23
C PRO A 84 -18.12 4.59 -1.76
N GLY A 85 -17.43 5.38 -0.95
CA GLY A 85 -17.15 5.02 0.44
C GLY A 85 -15.91 5.75 0.90
N THR A 86 -16.13 6.84 1.63
CA THR A 86 -15.20 7.94 1.68
C THR A 86 -13.89 7.58 2.40
N ALA A 87 -13.94 6.84 3.52
CA ALA A 87 -12.72 6.42 4.23
C ALA A 87 -12.07 5.16 3.61
N LEU A 88 -12.88 4.26 3.05
CA LEU A 88 -12.39 3.01 2.43
C LEU A 88 -11.44 3.29 1.26
N ALA A 89 -11.72 4.33 0.47
CA ALA A 89 -10.86 4.75 -0.64
C ALA A 89 -9.42 5.05 -0.19
N GLN A 90 -9.24 5.68 0.97
CA GLN A 90 -7.91 5.99 1.51
C GLN A 90 -7.27 4.80 2.21
N GLN A 91 -8.06 4.01 2.95
CA GLN A 91 -7.56 2.74 3.50
C GLN A 91 -7.07 1.80 2.40
N PHE A 92 -7.74 1.78 1.24
CA PHE A 92 -7.29 1.00 0.08
C PHE A 92 -5.90 1.42 -0.39
N ILE A 93 -5.60 2.72 -0.38
CA ILE A 93 -4.26 3.23 -0.70
C ILE A 93 -3.24 2.71 0.31
N SER A 94 -3.54 2.75 1.61
CA SER A 94 -2.66 2.21 2.66
C SER A 94 -2.44 0.70 2.52
N MET A 95 -3.49 -0.08 2.27
CA MET A 95 -3.43 -1.52 2.05
C MET A 95 -2.63 -1.89 0.80
N LEU A 96 -2.86 -1.17 -0.31
CA LEU A 96 -2.09 -1.33 -1.54
C LEU A 96 -0.63 -0.96 -1.33
N SER A 97 -0.36 0.12 -0.59
CA SER A 97 0.99 0.55 -0.27
C SER A 97 1.74 -0.49 0.55
N MET A 98 1.08 -1.14 1.52
CA MET A 98 1.69 -2.26 2.27
C MET A 98 2.01 -3.44 1.35
N ALA A 99 1.09 -3.85 0.47
CA ALA A 99 1.33 -4.95 -0.46
C ALA A 99 2.52 -4.66 -1.40
N LEU A 100 2.60 -3.42 -1.91
CA LEU A 100 3.70 -2.98 -2.75
C LEU A 100 5.01 -2.83 -1.96
N LEU A 101 4.97 -2.32 -0.73
CA LEU A 101 6.13 -2.25 0.16
C LEU A 101 6.78 -3.63 0.33
N LEU A 102 5.98 -4.66 0.65
CA LEU A 102 6.49 -6.02 0.82
C LEU A 102 7.01 -6.60 -0.50
N LEU A 103 6.34 -6.33 -1.62
CA LEU A 103 6.80 -6.73 -2.96
C LEU A 103 8.19 -6.13 -3.28
N TYR A 104 8.35 -4.82 -3.12
CA TYR A 104 9.63 -4.15 -3.41
C TYR A 104 10.72 -4.56 -2.43
N THR A 105 10.37 -4.81 -1.17
CA THR A 105 11.30 -5.39 -0.18
C THR A 105 11.78 -6.77 -0.61
N ALA A 106 10.88 -7.66 -1.06
CA ALA A 106 11.25 -8.96 -1.59
C ALA A 106 12.19 -8.85 -2.81
N ARG A 107 11.92 -7.89 -3.71
CA ARG A 107 12.77 -7.62 -4.87
C ARG A 107 14.15 -7.09 -4.48
N LEU A 108 14.24 -6.22 -3.48
CA LEU A 108 15.50 -5.74 -2.92
C LEU A 108 16.31 -6.90 -2.31
N ILE A 109 15.69 -7.72 -1.47
CA ILE A 109 16.34 -8.90 -0.87
C ILE A 109 16.87 -9.83 -1.98
N ARG A 110 16.07 -10.09 -3.02
CA ARG A 110 16.50 -10.90 -4.16
C ARG A 110 17.70 -10.29 -4.91
N ARG A 111 17.76 -8.96 -5.02
CA ARG A 111 18.86 -8.25 -5.69
C ARG A 111 20.17 -8.38 -4.90
N TYR A 112 20.12 -8.18 -3.59
CA TYR A 112 21.33 -8.18 -2.74
C TYR A 112 21.71 -9.58 -2.23
N SER A 113 20.75 -10.52 -2.18
CA SER A 113 20.95 -11.90 -1.71
C SER A 113 20.41 -12.90 -2.74
N PRO A 114 21.02 -13.02 -3.95
CA PRO A 114 20.46 -13.78 -5.06
C PRO A 114 20.37 -15.30 -4.83
N ARG A 115 21.05 -15.82 -3.81
CA ARG A 115 21.07 -17.24 -3.45
C ARG A 115 19.99 -17.63 -2.43
N VAL A 116 19.26 -16.66 -1.87
CA VAL A 116 18.21 -16.94 -0.89
C VAL A 116 17.02 -17.62 -1.57
N ASP A 117 16.40 -18.57 -0.87
CA ASP A 117 15.13 -19.13 -1.30
C ASP A 117 14.00 -18.09 -1.16
N MET A 118 13.32 -17.79 -2.27
CA MET A 118 12.27 -16.78 -2.27
C MET A 118 11.00 -17.25 -1.53
N GLY A 119 10.77 -18.56 -1.42
CA GLY A 119 9.66 -19.08 -0.61
C GLY A 119 9.82 -18.68 0.86
N THR A 120 11.03 -18.85 1.38
CA THR A 120 11.41 -18.41 2.73
C THR A 120 11.27 -16.90 2.90
N VAL A 121 11.71 -16.11 1.91
CA VAL A 121 11.56 -14.64 1.94
C VAL A 121 10.09 -14.23 1.99
N TYR A 122 9.23 -14.82 1.15
CA TYR A 122 7.80 -14.50 1.16
C TYR A 122 7.13 -14.92 2.47
N GLY A 123 7.48 -16.09 3.02
CA GLY A 123 6.99 -16.52 4.33
C GLY A 123 7.39 -15.55 5.44
N TYR A 124 8.67 -15.14 5.47
CA TYR A 124 9.15 -14.14 6.42
C TYR A 124 8.42 -12.80 6.28
N LEU A 125 8.32 -12.26 5.06
CA LEU A 125 7.65 -10.97 4.83
C LEU A 125 6.15 -11.02 5.12
N PHE A 126 5.49 -12.17 4.88
CA PHE A 126 4.11 -12.39 5.28
C PHE A 126 3.96 -12.29 6.81
N LEU A 127 4.81 -13.01 7.56
CA LEU A 127 4.79 -12.97 9.02
C LEU A 127 5.09 -11.55 9.54
N VAL A 128 6.11 -10.88 9.01
CA VAL A 128 6.43 -9.50 9.39
C VAL A 128 5.28 -8.54 9.09
N GLY A 129 4.64 -8.67 7.92
CA GLY A 129 3.52 -7.82 7.55
C GLY A 129 2.33 -7.96 8.49
N PHE A 130 1.92 -9.19 8.79
CA PHE A 130 0.69 -9.45 9.56
C PHE A 130 0.90 -9.51 11.08
N LEU A 131 2.08 -9.91 11.55
CA LEU A 131 2.36 -10.07 12.98
C LEU A 131 3.09 -8.88 13.60
N SER A 132 3.61 -7.95 12.81
CA SER A 132 4.11 -6.67 13.34
C SER A 132 2.92 -5.73 13.59
N PRO A 133 2.61 -5.38 14.85
CA PRO A 133 1.44 -4.55 15.14
C PRO A 133 1.49 -3.19 14.44
N PHE A 134 2.68 -2.58 14.35
CA PHE A 134 2.87 -1.29 13.71
C PHE A 134 2.58 -1.35 12.21
N LEU A 135 3.20 -2.29 11.47
CA LEU A 135 2.96 -2.41 10.02
C LEU A 135 1.52 -2.79 9.71
N PHE A 136 0.97 -3.74 10.48
CA PHE A 136 -0.39 -4.19 10.30
C PHE A 136 -1.39 -3.05 10.56
N GLN A 137 -1.24 -2.32 11.66
CA GLN A 137 -2.10 -1.18 11.97
C GLN A 137 -2.01 -0.09 10.88
N SER A 138 -0.79 0.30 10.49
CA SER A 138 -0.59 1.34 9.47
C SER A 138 -1.21 1.00 8.11
N ALA A 139 -1.40 -0.28 7.79
CA ALA A 139 -2.08 -0.71 6.57
C ALA A 139 -3.59 -0.38 6.56
N PHE A 140 -4.22 -0.26 7.72
CA PHE A 140 -5.65 0.05 7.86
C PHE A 140 -5.91 1.52 8.21
N LEU A 141 -4.89 2.29 8.59
CA LEU A 141 -5.05 3.70 8.92
C LEU A 141 -5.13 4.58 7.67
N VAL A 142 -5.94 5.64 7.78
CA VAL A 142 -6.00 6.71 6.79
C VAL A 142 -4.84 7.68 7.02
N MET A 143 -3.61 7.22 6.75
CA MET A 143 -2.38 7.96 7.00
C MET A 143 -1.36 7.77 5.87
N SER A 144 -0.52 8.78 5.68
CA SER A 144 0.51 8.81 4.64
C SER A 144 1.64 7.79 4.82
N ASP A 145 1.81 7.24 6.02
CA ASP A 145 3.02 6.52 6.41
C ASP A 145 3.31 5.29 5.53
N MET A 146 2.29 4.48 5.24
CA MET A 146 2.47 3.31 4.37
C MET A 146 2.78 3.70 2.93
N LEU A 147 2.13 4.75 2.42
CA LEU A 147 2.41 5.28 1.09
C LEU A 147 3.85 5.81 1.02
N ALA A 148 4.29 6.57 2.03
CA ALA A 148 5.64 7.09 2.12
C ALA A 148 6.68 5.96 2.21
N ALA A 149 6.45 4.95 3.05
CA ALA A 149 7.31 3.78 3.17
C ALA A 149 7.44 3.05 1.83
N PHE A 150 6.31 2.78 1.15
CA PHE A 150 6.31 2.18 -0.18
C PHE A 150 7.13 3.00 -1.18
N LEU A 151 6.85 4.31 -1.30
CA LEU A 151 7.53 5.17 -2.26
C LEU A 151 9.04 5.28 -1.98
N ALA A 152 9.44 5.35 -0.71
CA ALA A 152 10.84 5.34 -0.31
C ALA A 152 11.54 4.02 -0.69
N THR A 153 10.93 2.88 -0.40
CA THR A 153 11.47 1.57 -0.78
C THR A 153 11.51 1.38 -2.30
N ALA A 154 10.50 1.84 -3.02
CA ALA A 154 10.46 1.81 -4.48
C ALA A 154 11.55 2.70 -5.09
N ALA A 155 11.76 3.91 -4.55
CA ALA A 155 12.86 4.78 -4.96
C ALA A 155 14.21 4.09 -4.78
N ILE A 156 14.49 3.50 -3.61
CA ILE A 156 15.73 2.76 -3.36
C ILE A 156 15.93 1.61 -4.35
N TYR A 157 14.85 0.94 -4.77
CA TYR A 157 14.95 -0.14 -5.76
C TYR A 157 15.25 0.35 -7.19
N HIS A 158 14.89 1.58 -7.52
CA HIS A 158 15.07 2.16 -8.86
C HIS A 158 16.30 3.06 -8.99
N LEU A 159 16.91 3.48 -7.88
CA LEU A 159 18.27 4.02 -7.82
C LEU A 159 19.31 2.92 -8.13
#